data_AF-A0A821K8B0-F1
#
_entry.id   AF-A0A821K8B0-F1
#
_cell.length_a   1.000
_cell.length_b   1.000
_cell.length_c   1.000
_cell.angle_alpha   90.00
_cell.angle_beta   90.00
_cell.angle_gamma   90.00
#
_symmetry.space_group_name_H-M   'P 1'
#
loop_
_entity.id
_entity.type
_entity.pdbx_description
1 polymer ?
#
loop_
_entity_poly.entity_id
_entity_poly.type
_entity_poly.pdbx_seq_one_letter_code
_entity_poly.pdbx_strand_id
1 'polypeptide(L)'
;VHDAVRIISTFTDTTPIGIFRIDISTVYNEKEHAFERKWAQLINPDNIGSPCGHLLLSISVTQRGVPTKNVVAEGVHDDDEFKPS
;
A
#
# COMPACT_ATOMS: atom_id res chain seq x y z
N VAL A 1 7.98 -0.61 -24.79
CA VAL A 1 7.31 0.59 -24.25
C VAL A 1 6.22 0.08 -23.31
N HIS A 2 6.47 0.06 -22.00
CA HIS A 2 5.46 -0.32 -21.01
C HIS A 2 4.82 0.96 -20.47
N ASP A 3 3.53 1.13 -20.72
CA ASP A 3 2.74 2.25 -20.25
C ASP A 3 2.53 2.08 -18.73
N ALA A 4 3.00 3.04 -17.96
CA ALA A 4 2.86 3.02 -16.51
C ALA A 4 1.43 3.46 -16.17
N VAL A 5 0.57 2.52 -15.77
CA VAL A 5 -0.79 2.83 -15.32
C VAL A 5 -0.71 3.69 -14.06
N ARG A 6 -0.94 4.99 -14.23
CA ARG A 6 -0.95 5.98 -13.16
C ARG A 6 -2.37 6.06 -12.62
N ILE A 7 -2.67 5.30 -11.56
CA ILE A 7 -3.95 5.42 -10.85
C ILE A 7 -3.89 6.72 -10.05
N ILE A 8 -4.39 7.80 -10.62
CA ILE A 8 -4.62 9.07 -9.90
C ILE A 8 -6.12 9.11 -9.59
N SER A 9 -6.48 8.89 -8.33
CA SER A 9 -7.86 9.11 -7.87
C SER A 9 -8.10 10.62 -7.80
N THR A 10 -8.64 11.22 -8.86
CA THR A 10 -8.99 12.65 -8.91
C THR A 10 -10.46 12.86 -8.59
N PHE A 11 -10.82 12.91 -7.31
CA PHE A 11 -12.01 13.62 -6.85
C PHE A 11 -11.67 14.29 -5.51
N THR A 12 -11.87 15.61 -5.46
CA THR A 12 -11.48 16.60 -4.43
C THR A 12 -10.07 17.18 -4.61
N ASP A 13 -9.99 18.51 -4.46
CA ASP A 13 -8.78 19.34 -4.53
C ASP A 13 -7.80 18.94 -3.42
N THR A 14 -7.11 17.82 -3.62
CA THR A 14 -6.32 17.15 -2.57
C THR A 14 -4.85 17.29 -2.90
N THR A 15 -4.15 18.08 -2.09
CA THR A 15 -2.68 18.12 -2.12
C THR A 15 -2.15 16.80 -1.56
N PRO A 16 -1.33 16.04 -2.31
CA PRO A 16 -0.79 14.78 -1.82
C PRO A 16 0.14 15.00 -0.62
N ILE A 17 -0.10 14.29 0.48
CA ILE A 17 0.76 14.34 1.68
C ILE A 17 2.13 13.68 1.43
N GLY A 18 2.17 12.70 0.53
CA GLY A 18 3.37 11.92 0.23
C GLY A 18 3.20 11.00 -0.98
N ILE A 19 4.32 10.58 -1.55
CA ILE A 19 4.39 9.66 -2.69
C ILE A 19 5.17 8.42 -2.28
N PHE A 20 4.63 7.25 -2.59
CA PHE A 20 5.34 5.97 -2.58
C PHE A 20 5.43 5.42 -4.00
N ARG A 21 6.59 4.90 -4.39
CA ARG A 21 6.82 4.27 -5.70
C ARG A 21 7.46 2.91 -5.49
N ILE A 22 7.01 1.92 -6.25
CA ILE A 22 7.55 0.57 -6.25
C ILE A 22 7.60 0.04 -7.69
N ASP A 23 8.64 -0.71 -8.01
CA ASP A 23 8.68 -1.52 -9.22
C ASP A 23 7.82 -2.77 -9.01
N ILE A 24 6.86 -3.02 -9.90
CA ILE A 24 5.99 -4.19 -9.82
C ILE A 24 6.80 -5.50 -9.87
N SER A 25 7.96 -5.50 -10.55
CA SER A 25 8.87 -6.64 -10.53
C SER A 25 9.35 -6.98 -9.12
N THR A 26 9.44 -6.01 -8.21
CA THR A 26 9.79 -6.26 -6.81
C THR A 26 8.74 -7.12 -6.12
N VAL A 27 7.45 -6.83 -6.31
CA VAL A 27 6.36 -7.63 -5.73
C VAL A 27 6.23 -8.98 -6.45
N TYR A 28 6.41 -8.99 -7.76
CA TYR A 28 6.32 -10.21 -8.56
C TYR A 28 7.39 -11.25 -8.18
N ASN A 29 8.60 -10.83 -7.82
CA ASN A 29 9.68 -11.77 -7.49
C ASN A 29 9.61 -12.31 -6.05
N GLU A 30 8.65 -11.87 -5.23
CA GLU A 30 8.42 -12.43 -3.91
C GLU A 30 7.72 -13.79 -3.95
N LYS A 31 7.79 -14.48 -2.81
CA LYS A 31 6.98 -15.66 -2.57
C LYS A 31 5.50 -15.34 -2.78
N GLU A 32 4.81 -16.19 -3.52
CA GLU A 32 3.38 -16.04 -3.85
C GLU A 32 3.04 -14.74 -4.61
N HIS A 33 4.04 -14.07 -5.20
CA HIS A 33 3.88 -12.79 -5.91
C HIS A 33 3.22 -11.71 -5.04
N ALA A 34 3.52 -11.69 -3.73
CA ALA A 34 2.82 -10.86 -2.76
C ALA A 34 3.72 -10.20 -1.70
N PHE A 35 3.35 -8.98 -1.34
CA PHE A 35 3.71 -8.30 -0.11
C PHE A 35 2.52 -8.33 0.84
N GLU A 36 2.74 -8.81 2.06
CA GLU A 36 1.72 -8.80 3.11
C GLU A 36 2.16 -7.87 4.23
N ARG A 37 1.34 -6.85 4.52
CA ARG A 37 1.51 -5.94 5.67
C ARG A 37 2.94 -5.38 5.77
N LYS A 38 3.49 -4.91 4.66
CA LYS A 38 4.80 -4.25 4.63
C LYS A 38 4.64 -2.75 4.81
N TRP A 39 5.54 -2.15 5.60
CA TRP A 39 5.64 -0.70 5.74
C TRP A 39 6.45 -0.10 4.58
N ALA A 40 5.91 0.94 3.96
CA ALA A 40 6.56 1.70 2.91
C ALA A 40 6.72 3.16 3.35
N GLN A 41 7.90 3.73 3.13
CA GLN A 41 8.14 5.14 3.41
C GLN A 41 7.48 6.03 2.35
N LEU A 42 6.79 7.08 2.81
CA LEU A 42 6.28 8.15 1.97
C LEU A 42 7.34 9.25 1.83
N ILE A 43 7.46 9.76 0.61
CA ILE A 43 8.38 10.85 0.27
C ILE A 43 7.57 12.11 -0.03
N ASN A 44 8.00 13.26 0.47
CA ASN A 44 7.35 14.53 0.19
C ASN A 44 7.38 14.82 -1.33
N PRO A 45 6.22 15.09 -1.98
CA PRO A 45 6.16 15.38 -3.41
C PRO A 45 6.98 16.61 -3.83
N ASP A 46 7.11 17.61 -2.95
CA ASP A 46 7.83 18.86 -3.21
C ASP A 46 9.33 18.76 -2.85
N ASN A 47 9.72 17.74 -2.08
CA ASN A 47 11.10 17.50 -1.68
C ASN A 47 11.41 16.00 -1.58
N ILE A 48 11.95 15.44 -2.66
CA ILE A 48 12.24 14.02 -2.83
C ILE A 48 13.20 13.45 -1.76
N GLY A 49 13.96 14.30 -1.06
CA GLY A 49 14.87 13.88 0.00
C GLY A 49 14.24 13.79 1.40
N SER A 50 13.00 14.24 1.59
CA SER A 50 12.39 14.36 2.91
C SER A 50 11.30 13.30 3.13
N PRO A 51 11.48 12.37 4.10
CA PRO A 51 10.43 11.42 4.46
C PRO A 51 9.26 12.16 5.13
N CYS A 52 8.03 11.85 4.73
CA CYS A 52 6.82 12.49 5.27
C CYS A 52 5.89 11.52 6.01
N GLY A 53 6.22 10.22 6.08
CA GLY A 53 5.44 9.24 6.82
C GLY A 53 5.70 7.80 6.38
N HIS A 54 4.88 6.87 6.87
CA HIS A 54 4.90 5.47 6.47
C HIS A 54 3.47 4.98 6.15
N LEU A 55 3.35 4.13 5.13
CA LEU A 55 2.12 3.47 4.70
C LEU A 55 2.26 1.96 4.98
N LEU A 56 1.33 1.39 5.73
CA LEU A 56 1.21 -0.07 5.84
C LEU A 56 0.34 -0.58 4.68
N LEU A 57 0.86 -1.48 3.86
CA LEU A 57 0.12 -1.99 2.72
C LEU A 57 0.39 -3.48 2.43
N SER A 58 -0.54 -4.08 1.70
CA SER A 58 -0.38 -5.37 1.06
C SER A 58 -0.58 -5.21 -0.45
N ILE A 59 0.30 -5.81 -1.27
CA ILE A 59 0.22 -5.78 -2.73
C ILE A 59 0.36 -7.22 -3.22
N SER A 60 -0.49 -7.67 -4.14
CA SER A 60 -0.32 -8.94 -4.82
C SER A 60 -0.43 -8.77 -6.33
N VAL A 61 0.39 -9.54 -7.06
CA VAL A 61 0.34 -9.61 -8.52
C VAL A 61 -0.34 -10.92 -8.91
N THR A 62 -1.46 -10.83 -9.61
CA THR A 62 -2.26 -11.99 -10.03
C THR A 62 -2.56 -11.96 -11.52
N GLN A 63 -2.85 -13.13 -12.07
CA GLN A 63 -3.30 -13.25 -13.46
C GLN A 63 -4.78 -12.83 -13.56
N ARG A 64 -5.13 -12.18 -14.68
CA ARG A 64 -6.53 -11.82 -14.98
C ARG A 64 -7.44 -13.04 -14.86
N GLY A 65 -8.50 -12.91 -14.06
CA GLY A 65 -9.49 -13.96 -13.83
C GLY A 65 -9.15 -14.93 -12.70
N VAL A 66 -7.99 -14.79 -12.04
CA VAL A 66 -7.66 -15.54 -10.82
C VAL A 66 -8.13 -14.72 -9.61
N PRO A 67 -8.92 -15.30 -8.69
CA PRO A 67 -9.29 -14.60 -7.47
C PRO A 67 -8.04 -14.31 -6.63
N THR A 68 -7.84 -13.06 -6.25
CA THR A 68 -6.84 -12.69 -5.24
C THR A 68 -7.25 -13.36 -3.93
N LYS A 69 -6.31 -14.04 -3.24
CA LYS A 69 -6.51 -14.42 -1.84
C LYS A 69 -6.87 -13.12 -1.12
N ASN A 70 -8.12 -12.99 -0.66
CA ASN A 70 -8.59 -11.79 0.02
C ASN A 70 -7.61 -11.52 1.17
N VAL A 71 -6.87 -10.41 1.10
CA VAL A 71 -6.26 -9.83 2.28
C VAL A 71 -7.44 -9.29 3.05
N VAL A 72 -8.07 -10.15 3.83
CA VAL A 72 -8.97 -9.73 4.90
C VAL A 72 -8.13 -8.74 5.70
N ALA A 73 -8.59 -7.50 5.79
CA ALA A 73 -8.09 -6.57 6.78
C ALA A 73 -8.52 -7.13 8.15
N GLU A 74 -7.83 -8.18 8.59
CA GLU A 74 -7.92 -8.73 9.94
C GLU A 74 -7.35 -7.65 10.86
N GLY A 75 -8.24 -6.82 11.38
CA GLY A 75 -7.88 -5.75 12.30
C GLY A 75 -9.01 -4.78 12.59
N VAL A 76 -10.09 -5.25 13.21
CA VAL A 76 -10.52 -4.74 14.52
C VAL A 76 -11.15 -5.91 15.29
N HIS A 77 -10.39 -6.56 16.17
CA HIS A 77 -10.99 -7.27 17.31
C HIS A 77 -11.07 -6.22 18.42
N ASP A 78 -12.28 -5.77 18.73
CA ASP A 78 -12.61 -4.71 19.70
C ASP A 78 -12.60 -5.27 21.14
N ASP A 79 -11.60 -6.08 21.48
CA ASP A 79 -11.59 -6.89 22.72
C ASP A 79 -10.62 -6.37 23.80
N ASP A 80 -10.13 -5.14 23.69
CA ASP A 80 -9.51 -4.45 24.83
C ASP A 80 -10.51 -3.48 25.48
N GLU A 81 -11.57 -4.07 26.07
CA GLU A 81 -12.40 -3.38 27.06
C GLU A 81 -11.53 -3.10 28.31
N PHE A 82 -11.02 -1.87 28.39
CA PHE A 82 -10.29 -1.38 29.56
C PHE A 82 -11.17 -1.46 30.81
N LYS A 83 -10.87 -2.40 31.71
CA LYS A 83 -11.48 -2.47 33.05
C LYS A 83 -10.55 -1.82 34.07
N PRO A 84 -10.89 -0.63 34.59
CA PRO A 84 -10.11 -0.03 35.67
C PRO A 84 -10.30 -0.82 36.96
N SER A 85 -9.18 -1.00 37.67
CA SER A 85 -9.05 -1.61 39.01
C SER A 85 -9.67 -0.75 40.11
#